data_AF-A0A7C7D848-F1
#
_entry.id   AF-A0A7C7D848-F1
#
_cell.length_a   1.000
_cell.length_b   1.000
_cell.length_c   1.000
_cell.angle_alpha   90.00
_cell.angle_beta   90.00
_cell.angle_gamma   90.00
#
_symmetry.space_group_name_H-M   'P 1'
#
loop_
_entity.id
_entity.type
_entity.pdbx_description
1 polymer ?
#
loop_
_entity_poly.entity_id
_entity_poly.type
_entity_poly.pdbx_seq_one_letter_code
_entity_poly.pdbx_strand_id
1 'polypeptide(L)'
;MLREKGKGEGEVRKSRRFAQYLLLTIILLVVLLWGAKYGAGLRILGAKTYNQIPYLVFASLFSIVFGIVLAIPHRIKEFSKIGKWTVDWMKLLAIGLPTILLNLSLILIILTPIGKLKYFTYYNPFIEVMITDSRVITLSGVFFGYIIISSLNKRVISNPELVEPSKPADFT
;
A
#
# COMPACT_ATOMS: atom_id res chain seq x y z
N MET A 1 4.30 -46.83 18.02
CA MET A 1 5.10 -45.64 18.40
C MET A 1 5.26 -44.57 17.30
N LEU A 2 4.70 -44.72 16.10
CA LEU A 2 4.88 -43.74 15.00
C LEU A 2 3.83 -42.61 14.92
N ARG A 3 2.86 -42.55 15.86
CA ARG A 3 1.70 -41.64 15.76
C ARG A 3 1.85 -40.32 16.50
N GLU A 4 2.87 -40.16 17.35
CA GLU A 4 3.07 -38.91 18.13
C GLU A 4 4.00 -37.88 17.46
N LYS A 5 4.90 -38.31 16.55
CA LYS A 5 5.82 -37.38 15.86
C LYS A 5 5.10 -36.33 14.99
N GLY A 6 3.96 -36.68 14.41
CA GLY A 6 3.21 -35.77 13.53
C GLY A 6 2.47 -34.63 14.26
N LYS A 7 2.18 -34.78 15.56
CA LYS A 7 1.42 -33.78 16.33
C LYS A 7 2.30 -32.60 16.77
N GLY A 8 3.56 -32.85 17.10
CA GLY A 8 4.53 -31.81 17.49
C GLY A 8 4.96 -30.91 16.33
N GLU A 9 5.11 -31.44 15.11
CA GLU A 9 5.52 -30.64 13.94
C GLU A 9 4.43 -29.67 13.46
N GLY A 10 3.16 -30.02 13.66
CA GLY A 10 2.02 -29.14 13.36
C GLY A 10 1.95 -27.92 14.30
N GLU A 11 2.15 -28.14 15.59
CA GLU A 11 2.20 -27.10 16.64
C GLU A 11 3.37 -26.13 16.43
N VAL A 12 4.57 -26.64 16.15
CA VAL A 12 5.77 -25.81 15.89
C VAL A 12 5.61 -24.95 14.64
N ARG A 13 4.95 -25.46 13.59
CA ARG A 13 4.65 -24.65 12.38
C ARG A 13 3.61 -23.56 12.66
N LYS A 14 2.64 -23.81 13.55
CA LYS A 14 1.60 -22.86 13.92
C LYS A 14 2.17 -21.73 14.78
N SER A 15 3.04 -22.05 15.75
CA SER A 15 3.72 -21.06 16.61
C SER A 15 4.71 -20.19 15.84
N ARG A 16 5.46 -20.74 14.88
CA ARG A 16 6.34 -19.93 14.01
C ARG A 16 5.58 -18.90 13.18
N ARG A 17 4.42 -19.28 12.63
CA ARG A 17 3.55 -18.33 11.91
C ARG A 17 3.00 -17.25 12.83
N PHE A 18 2.55 -17.64 14.02
CA PHE A 18 2.07 -16.70 15.03
C PHE A 18 3.17 -15.71 15.44
N ALA A 19 4.38 -16.18 15.73
CA ALA A 19 5.53 -15.33 16.06
C ALA A 19 5.89 -14.38 14.92
N GLN A 20 5.81 -14.81 13.66
CA GLN A 20 6.02 -13.94 12.50
C GLN A 20 4.98 -12.82 12.42
N TYR A 21 3.69 -13.12 12.61
CA TYR A 21 2.65 -12.10 12.64
C TYR A 21 2.83 -11.15 13.83
N LEU A 22 3.17 -11.67 15.01
CA LEU A 22 3.37 -10.88 16.21
C LEU A 22 4.57 -9.93 16.06
N LEU A 23 5.70 -10.43 15.57
CA LEU A 23 6.88 -9.61 15.29
C LEU A 23 6.57 -8.51 14.27
N LEU A 24 5.81 -8.84 13.22
CA LEU A 24 5.39 -7.86 12.23
C LEU A 24 4.47 -6.79 12.82
N THR A 25 3.51 -7.18 13.67
CA THR A 25 2.63 -6.23 14.37
C THR A 25 3.44 -5.31 15.29
N ILE A 26 4.45 -5.84 15.98
CA ILE A 26 5.38 -5.02 16.79
C ILE A 26 6.13 -4.03 15.90
N ILE A 27 6.68 -4.46 14.76
CA ILE A 27 7.37 -3.58 13.82
C ILE A 27 6.44 -2.47 13.33
N LEU A 28 5.20 -2.82 12.93
CA LEU A 28 4.18 -1.85 12.53
C LEU A 28 3.87 -0.83 13.64
N LEU A 29 3.74 -1.28 14.89
CA LEU A 29 3.52 -0.42 16.05
C LEU A 29 4.70 0.52 16.28
N VAL A 30 5.93 0.02 16.22
CA VAL A 30 7.15 0.83 16.39
C VAL A 30 7.23 1.89 15.30
N VAL A 31 7.03 1.52 14.03
CA VAL A 31 7.02 2.46 12.90
C VAL A 31 5.93 3.52 13.07
N LEU A 32 4.72 3.12 13.53
CA LEU A 32 3.61 4.03 13.78
C LEU A 32 3.94 5.04 14.89
N LEU A 33 4.45 4.58 16.02
CA LEU A 33 4.80 5.44 17.16
C LEU A 33 5.93 6.41 16.81
N TRP A 34 6.93 5.93 16.08
CA TRP A 34 8.06 6.75 15.67
C TRP A 34 7.66 7.81 14.65
N GLY A 35 6.83 7.43 13.67
CA GLY A 35 6.22 8.35 12.72
C GLY A 35 5.34 9.40 13.40
N ALA A 36 4.53 8.99 14.39
CA ALA A 36 3.70 9.92 15.16
C ALA A 36 4.55 10.95 15.93
N LYS A 37 5.63 10.50 16.59
CA LYS A 37 6.55 11.39 17.31
C LYS A 37 7.25 12.38 16.37
N TYR A 38 7.75 11.90 15.23
CA TYR A 38 8.44 12.74 14.25
C TYR A 38 7.48 13.74 13.57
N GLY A 39 6.28 13.26 13.19
CA GLY A 39 5.21 14.10 12.65
C GLY A 39 4.75 15.17 13.63
N ALA A 40 4.61 14.85 14.92
CA ALA A 40 4.29 15.84 15.96
C ALA A 40 5.39 16.90 16.07
N GLY A 41 6.66 16.51 16.02
CA GLY A 41 7.79 17.44 16.01
C GLY A 41 7.75 18.40 14.82
N LEU A 42 7.54 17.87 13.61
CA LEU A 42 7.38 18.69 12.39
C LEU A 42 6.16 19.61 12.45
N ARG A 43 5.06 19.16 13.05
CA ARG A 43 3.85 19.98 13.23
C ARG A 43 4.10 21.15 14.17
N ILE A 44 4.78 20.91 15.29
CA ILE A 44 5.15 21.97 16.24
C ILE A 44 6.13 22.94 15.58
N LEU A 45 7.12 22.43 14.85
CA LEU A 45 8.08 23.26 14.15
C LEU A 45 7.40 24.11 13.08
N GLY A 46 6.48 23.54 12.30
CA GLY A 46 5.70 24.25 11.29
C GLY A 46 4.74 25.28 11.89
N ALA A 47 4.22 25.05 13.10
CA ALA A 47 3.44 26.05 13.84
C ALA A 47 4.31 27.22 14.32
N LYS A 48 5.58 26.97 14.65
CA LYS A 48 6.54 28.02 15.05
C LYS A 48 7.08 28.82 13.87
N THR A 49 7.31 28.17 12.72
CA THR A 49 7.90 28.80 11.53
C THR A 49 6.85 29.26 10.52
N TYR A 50 5.55 29.09 10.83
CA TYR A 50 4.41 29.29 9.92
C TYR A 50 4.52 28.52 8.59
N ASN A 51 5.39 27.52 8.52
CA ASN A 51 5.59 26.69 7.34
C ASN A 51 5.16 25.25 7.62
N GLN A 52 3.94 24.90 7.20
CA GLN A 52 3.37 23.57 7.38
C GLN A 52 3.75 22.58 6.28
N ILE A 53 4.41 23.03 5.19
CA ILE A 53 4.76 22.19 4.04
C ILE A 53 5.60 20.97 4.46
N PRO A 54 6.64 21.08 5.30
CA PRO A 54 7.45 19.92 5.70
C PRO A 54 6.64 18.85 6.42
N TYR A 55 5.69 19.26 7.25
CA TYR A 55 4.79 18.35 7.95
C TYR A 55 3.84 17.65 6.96
N LEU A 56 3.26 18.38 6.01
CA LEU A 56 2.34 17.82 5.02
C LEU A 56 3.02 16.79 4.11
N VAL A 57 4.21 17.12 3.60
CA VAL A 57 5.02 16.20 2.78
C VAL A 57 5.37 14.94 3.59
N PHE A 58 5.79 15.11 4.84
CA PHE A 58 6.06 13.97 5.72
C PHE A 58 4.81 13.11 5.96
N ALA A 59 3.65 13.72 6.27
CA ALA A 59 2.41 12.99 6.55
C ALA A 59 1.90 12.20 5.33
N SER A 60 1.95 12.79 4.14
CA SER A 60 1.57 12.11 2.89
C SER A 60 2.50 10.94 2.59
N LEU A 61 3.82 11.15 2.60
CA LEU A 61 4.81 10.09 2.37
C LEU A 61 4.71 8.98 3.42
N PHE A 62 4.58 9.35 4.69
CA PHE A 62 4.46 8.40 5.79
C PHE A 62 3.22 7.51 5.60
N SER A 63 2.08 8.09 5.21
CA SER A 63 0.85 7.32 4.95
C SER A 63 1.02 6.30 3.81
N ILE A 64 1.71 6.68 2.73
CA ILE A 64 2.00 5.77 1.61
C ILE A 64 2.92 4.64 2.06
N VAL A 65 4.02 4.97 2.74
CA VAL A 65 4.97 3.98 3.27
C VAL A 65 4.26 3.05 4.25
N PHE A 66 3.42 3.58 5.13
CA PHE A 66 2.65 2.78 6.08
C PHE A 66 1.69 1.82 5.36
N GLY A 67 0.99 2.28 4.33
CA GLY A 67 0.14 1.43 3.49
C GLY A 67 0.90 0.31 2.78
N ILE A 68 2.11 0.61 2.27
CA ILE A 68 3.01 -0.37 1.68
C ILE A 68 3.38 -1.45 2.71
N VAL A 69 3.86 -1.03 3.90
CA VAL A 69 4.26 -1.96 4.97
C VAL A 69 3.09 -2.83 5.41
N LEU A 70 1.87 -2.29 5.42
CA LEU A 70 0.65 -3.02 5.78
C LEU A 70 0.22 -4.04 4.71
N ALA A 71 0.56 -3.83 3.44
CA ALA A 71 0.26 -4.76 2.37
C ALA A 71 1.26 -5.94 2.28
N ILE A 72 2.51 -5.73 2.72
CA ILE A 72 3.55 -6.77 2.77
C ILE A 72 3.07 -8.06 3.45
N PRO A 73 2.54 -8.08 4.71
CA PRO A 73 2.08 -9.30 5.37
C PRO A 73 1.12 -10.13 4.55
N HIS A 74 0.19 -9.42 3.91
CA HIS A 74 -0.91 -10.04 3.19
C HIS A 74 -0.40 -10.77 1.94
N ARG A 75 0.74 -10.32 1.40
CA ARG A 75 1.35 -10.82 0.16
C ARG A 75 2.63 -11.63 0.37
N ILE A 76 3.09 -11.88 1.61
CA ILE A 76 4.35 -12.62 1.90
C ILE A 76 4.46 -13.93 1.09
N LYS A 77 3.35 -14.67 0.96
CA LYS A 77 3.32 -15.93 0.19
C LYS A 77 3.51 -15.72 -1.31
N GLU A 78 2.97 -14.63 -1.86
CA GLU A 78 3.15 -14.23 -3.26
C GLU A 78 4.62 -13.83 -3.51
N PHE A 79 5.23 -13.06 -2.59
CA PHE A 79 6.64 -12.65 -2.66
C PHE A 79 7.59 -13.86 -2.64
N SER A 80 7.24 -14.96 -1.97
CA SER A 80 8.06 -16.16 -1.90
C SER A 80 7.97 -17.08 -3.12
N LYS A 81 7.00 -16.89 -4.04
CA LYS A 81 6.89 -17.72 -5.26
C LYS A 81 8.01 -17.39 -6.25
N ILE A 82 8.50 -18.36 -7.00
CA ILE A 82 9.49 -18.12 -8.07
C ILE A 82 8.71 -17.80 -9.35
N GLY A 83 9.00 -16.66 -10.00
CA GLY A 83 8.28 -16.20 -11.19
C GLY A 83 8.64 -14.77 -11.58
N LYS A 84 8.19 -14.31 -12.76
CA LYS A 84 8.41 -12.94 -13.22
C LYS A 84 7.41 -12.00 -12.54
N TRP A 85 7.91 -10.89 -12.02
CA TRP A 85 7.08 -9.81 -11.51
C TRP A 85 6.30 -9.17 -12.65
N THR A 86 4.97 -9.15 -12.53
CA THR A 86 4.06 -8.48 -13.45
C THR A 86 3.22 -7.48 -12.66
N VAL A 87 3.21 -6.24 -13.10
CA VAL A 87 2.40 -5.16 -12.52
C VAL A 87 1.07 -5.11 -13.24
N ASP A 88 -0.02 -5.13 -12.47
CA ASP A 88 -1.37 -4.85 -13.00
C ASP A 88 -1.54 -3.33 -13.15
N TRP A 89 -1.09 -2.82 -14.29
CA TRP A 89 -1.16 -1.40 -14.65
C TRP A 89 -2.60 -0.86 -14.63
N MET A 90 -3.59 -1.71 -14.91
CA MET A 90 -4.99 -1.30 -14.95
C MET A 90 -5.50 -0.98 -13.55
N LYS A 91 -5.14 -1.79 -12.54
CA LYS A 91 -5.46 -1.48 -11.13
C LYS A 91 -4.72 -0.24 -10.62
N LEU A 92 -3.45 -0.09 -11.01
CA LEU A 92 -2.61 1.03 -10.58
C LEU A 92 -3.12 2.35 -11.17
N LEU A 93 -3.56 2.37 -12.43
CA LEU A 93 -4.15 3.57 -13.03
C LEU A 93 -5.58 3.81 -12.55
N ALA A 94 -6.44 2.80 -12.52
CA ALA A 94 -7.86 3.00 -12.18
C ALA A 94 -8.07 3.40 -10.71
N ILE A 95 -7.29 2.86 -9.78
CA ILE A 95 -7.46 3.08 -8.34
C ILE A 95 -6.27 3.85 -7.74
N GLY A 96 -5.06 3.60 -8.23
CA GLY A 96 -3.87 4.30 -7.74
C GLY A 96 -3.85 5.77 -8.14
N LEU A 97 -4.25 6.11 -9.37
CA LEU A 97 -4.29 7.50 -9.84
C LEU A 97 -5.25 8.40 -9.02
N PRO A 98 -6.52 8.03 -8.76
CA PRO A 98 -7.39 8.87 -7.92
C PRO A 98 -6.90 8.95 -6.48
N THR A 99 -6.35 7.87 -5.92
CA THR A 99 -5.88 7.87 -4.52
C THR A 99 -4.61 8.70 -4.32
N ILE A 100 -3.67 8.68 -5.27
CA ILE A 100 -2.47 9.53 -5.19
C ILE A 100 -2.78 11.02 -5.40
N LEU A 101 -3.74 11.33 -6.29
CA LEU A 101 -4.23 12.70 -6.48
C LEU A 101 -4.86 13.24 -5.19
N LEU A 102 -5.66 12.44 -4.49
CA LEU A 102 -6.23 12.84 -3.20
C LEU A 102 -5.16 13.00 -2.12
N ASN A 103 -4.18 12.09 -2.05
CA ASN A 103 -3.11 12.17 -1.05
C ASN A 103 -2.18 13.37 -1.24
N LEU A 104 -1.92 13.77 -2.50
CA LEU A 104 -1.07 14.91 -2.82
C LEU A 104 -1.87 16.21 -2.99
N SER A 105 -3.20 16.17 -2.96
CA SER A 105 -4.09 17.30 -3.25
C SER A 105 -3.68 18.57 -2.51
N LEU A 106 -3.48 18.49 -1.19
CA LEU A 106 -3.11 19.64 -0.36
C LEU A 106 -1.72 20.20 -0.69
N ILE A 107 -0.77 19.34 -1.07
CA ILE A 107 0.56 19.76 -1.51
C ILE A 107 0.47 20.44 -2.87
N LEU A 108 -0.28 19.87 -3.82
CA LEU A 108 -0.50 20.46 -5.14
C LEU A 108 -1.16 21.84 -5.04
N ILE A 109 -2.11 22.01 -4.12
CA ILE A 109 -2.82 23.28 -3.92
C ILE A 109 -1.86 24.38 -3.43
N ILE A 110 -0.96 24.03 -2.50
CA ILE A 110 -0.02 24.99 -1.92
C ILE A 110 1.10 25.35 -2.90
N LEU A 111 1.63 24.36 -3.63
CA LEU A 111 2.78 24.54 -4.53
C LEU A 111 2.41 25.14 -5.89
N THR A 112 1.18 24.91 -6.38
CA THR A 112 0.79 25.26 -7.75
C THR A 112 -0.08 26.51 -7.77
N PRO A 113 0.19 27.51 -8.63
CA PRO A 113 -0.67 28.69 -8.77
C PRO A 113 -2.11 28.36 -9.19
N ILE A 114 -2.32 27.25 -9.90
CA ILE A 114 -3.63 26.73 -10.30
C ILE A 114 -4.45 26.24 -9.09
N GLY A 115 -3.79 25.79 -8.02
CA GLY A 115 -4.46 25.40 -6.78
C GLY A 115 -4.99 26.57 -5.96
N LYS A 116 -4.39 27.76 -6.14
CA LYS A 116 -4.87 29.02 -5.56
C LYS A 116 -6.03 29.62 -6.36
N LEU A 117 -6.33 29.09 -7.55
CA LEU A 117 -7.51 29.48 -8.30
C LEU A 117 -8.74 28.98 -7.52
N LYS A 118 -9.44 29.91 -6.87
CA LYS A 118 -10.69 29.69 -6.10
C LYS A 118 -11.80 28.95 -6.88
N TYR A 119 -11.63 28.71 -8.17
CA TYR A 119 -12.61 28.06 -9.06
C TYR A 119 -13.01 26.66 -8.60
N PHE A 120 -12.08 25.84 -8.10
CA PHE A 120 -12.39 24.48 -7.66
C PHE A 120 -13.07 24.44 -6.28
N THR A 121 -12.67 25.36 -5.39
CA THR A 121 -13.15 25.47 -4.01
C THR A 121 -14.54 26.12 -3.92
N TYR A 122 -14.81 27.13 -4.76
CA TYR A 122 -16.04 27.91 -4.66
C TYR A 122 -17.31 27.18 -5.14
N TYR A 123 -17.18 26.27 -6.12
CA TYR A 123 -18.33 25.62 -6.75
C TYR A 123 -18.76 24.30 -6.09
N ASN A 124 -17.91 23.66 -5.29
CA ASN A 124 -18.28 22.38 -4.67
C ASN A 124 -17.67 22.20 -3.26
N PRO A 125 -18.44 22.50 -2.20
CA PRO A 125 -17.96 22.38 -0.82
C PRO A 125 -17.61 20.93 -0.42
N PHE A 126 -18.17 19.92 -1.09
CA PHE A 126 -17.78 18.53 -0.84
C PHE A 126 -16.35 18.24 -1.30
N ILE A 127 -15.94 18.80 -2.45
CA ILE A 127 -14.58 18.62 -2.96
C ILE A 127 -13.59 19.35 -2.05
N GLU A 128 -13.93 20.54 -1.56
CA GLU A 128 -13.11 21.28 -0.60
C GLU A 128 -12.87 20.47 0.68
N VAL A 129 -13.92 19.89 1.28
CA VAL A 129 -13.79 19.06 2.48
C VAL A 129 -12.92 17.83 2.19
N MET A 130 -13.08 17.20 1.03
CA MET A 130 -12.28 16.02 0.66
C MET A 130 -10.79 16.33 0.46
N ILE A 131 -10.44 17.50 -0.08
CA ILE A 131 -9.04 17.86 -0.37
C ILE A 131 -8.33 18.54 0.81
N THR A 132 -9.07 19.04 1.80
CA THR A 132 -8.51 19.71 2.99
C THR A 132 -8.51 18.83 4.24
N ASP A 133 -9.35 17.80 4.32
CA ASP A 133 -9.37 16.91 5.48
C ASP A 133 -8.13 16.00 5.53
N SER A 134 -7.32 16.21 6.56
CA SER A 134 -6.15 15.39 6.90
C SER A 134 -6.43 13.88 6.95
N ARG A 135 -7.65 13.45 7.31
CA ARG A 135 -8.06 12.04 7.38
C ARG A 135 -8.19 11.45 6.00
N VAL A 136 -8.78 12.19 5.05
CA VAL A 136 -8.94 11.77 3.66
C VAL A 136 -7.57 11.63 3.00
N ILE A 137 -6.68 12.58 3.24
CA ILE A 137 -5.28 12.53 2.77
C ILE A 137 -4.56 11.30 3.34
N THR A 138 -4.69 11.05 4.64
CA THR A 138 -4.04 9.90 5.30
C THR A 138 -4.56 8.57 4.74
N LEU A 139 -5.89 8.40 4.67
CA LEU A 139 -6.51 7.17 4.18
C LEU A 139 -6.22 6.92 2.70
N SER A 140 -6.28 7.95 1.87
CA SER A 140 -5.94 7.83 0.44
C SER A 140 -4.47 7.44 0.22
N GLY A 141 -3.56 7.97 1.04
CA GLY A 141 -2.15 7.56 1.02
C GLY A 141 -1.97 6.09 1.41
N VAL A 142 -2.63 5.65 2.47
CA VAL A 142 -2.60 4.25 2.91
C VAL A 142 -3.16 3.33 1.82
N PHE A 143 -4.29 3.69 1.21
CA PHE A 143 -4.87 2.92 0.11
C PHE A 143 -3.95 2.87 -1.11
N PHE A 144 -3.36 3.99 -1.50
CA PHE A 144 -2.41 4.03 -2.60
C PHE A 144 -1.22 3.10 -2.34
N GLY A 145 -0.60 3.22 -1.17
CA GLY A 145 0.51 2.35 -0.77
C GLY A 145 0.14 0.87 -0.76
N TYR A 146 -1.09 0.56 -0.30
CA TYR A 146 -1.61 -0.80 -0.32
C TYR A 146 -1.82 -1.33 -1.75
N ILE A 147 -2.37 -0.51 -2.65
CA ILE A 147 -2.65 -0.87 -4.04
C ILE A 147 -1.37 -1.12 -4.83
N ILE A 148 -0.30 -0.33 -4.61
CA ILE A 148 1.01 -0.56 -5.23
C ILE A 148 1.43 -2.02 -5.01
N ILE A 149 1.47 -2.45 -3.75
CA ILE A 149 1.87 -3.81 -3.39
C ILE A 149 0.86 -4.84 -3.87
N SER A 150 -0.44 -4.53 -3.82
CA SER A 150 -1.47 -5.45 -4.30
C SER A 150 -1.51 -5.61 -5.83
N SER A 151 -0.97 -4.66 -6.60
CA SER A 151 -0.87 -4.73 -8.06
C SER A 151 0.26 -5.66 -8.52
N LEU A 152 1.23 -5.92 -7.63
CA LEU A 152 2.37 -6.77 -7.89
C LEU A 152 1.94 -8.24 -7.83
N ASN A 153 1.91 -8.89 -9.00
CA ASN A 153 1.66 -10.32 -9.11
C ASN A 153 2.89 -11.01 -9.69
N LYS A 154 3.08 -12.29 -9.36
CA LYS A 154 4.07 -13.14 -10.04
C LYS A 154 3.37 -14.01 -11.07
N ARG A 155 3.71 -13.88 -12.35
CA ARG A 155 3.33 -14.88 -13.36
C ARG A 155 4.29 -16.05 -13.27
N VAL A 156 3.73 -17.25 -13.08
CA VAL A 156 4.42 -18.51 -13.31
C VAL A 156 4.59 -18.64 -14.82
N ILE A 157 5.83 -18.82 -15.29
CA ILE A 157 6.09 -19.12 -16.70
C ILE A 157 5.69 -20.58 -16.90
N SER A 158 4.46 -20.84 -17.34
CA SER A 158 4.11 -22.15 -17.89
C SER A 158 4.83 -22.29 -19.23
N ASN A 159 5.75 -23.25 -19.35
CA ASN A 159 6.42 -23.54 -20.62
C ASN A 159 5.35 -23.93 -21.67
N PRO A 160 5.17 -23.18 -22.77
CA PRO A 160 4.16 -23.49 -23.77
C PRO A 160 4.43 -24.79 -24.55
N GLU A 161 5.61 -25.40 -24.42
CA GLU A 161 5.96 -26.65 -25.13
C GLU A 161 5.31 -27.93 -24.58
N LEU A 162 4.57 -27.88 -23.47
CA LEU A 162 3.86 -29.04 -22.92
C LEU A 162 2.35 -29.05 -23.21
N VAL A 163 1.87 -28.16 -24.08
CA VAL A 163 0.53 -28.32 -24.66
C VAL A 163 0.67 -29.36 -25.77
N GLU A 164 0.39 -30.62 -25.43
CA GLU A 164 0.33 -31.73 -26.38
C GLU A 164 -0.40 -31.31 -27.68
N PRO A 165 0.13 -31.63 -28.87
CA PRO A 165 -0.61 -31.40 -30.10
C PRO A 165 -1.90 -32.21 -30.02
N SER A 166 -3.01 -31.47 -30.07
CA SER A 166 -4.37 -32.00 -30.14
C SER A 166 -4.44 -33.15 -31.16
N LYS A 167 -4.80 -34.32 -30.66
CA LYS A 167 -5.23 -35.53 -31.38
C LYS A 167 -5.83 -35.19 -32.75
N PRO A 168 -5.34 -35.76 -33.87
CA PRO A 168 -5.93 -35.50 -35.18
C PRO A 168 -7.38 -35.98 -35.18
N ALA A 169 -8.27 -35.15 -35.70
CA ALA A 169 -9.67 -35.48 -35.92
C ALA A 169 -9.73 -36.67 -36.89
N ASP A 170 -10.20 -37.80 -36.36
CA ASP A 170 -10.52 -38.99 -37.13
C ASP A 170 -11.80 -38.68 -37.92
N PHE A 171 -11.66 -38.44 -39.22
CA PHE A 171 -12.76 -38.39 -40.17
C PHE A 171 -12.75 -39.72 -40.92
N THR A 172 -13.51 -40.69 -40.40
CA THR A 172 -14.00 -41.86 -41.15
C THR A 172 -15.50 -41.96 -40.97
#